data_AF-A0A2X1BC54-F1
#
_entry.id   AF-A0A2X1BC54-F1
#
_cell.length_a   1.000
_cell.length_b   1.000
_cell.length_c   1.000
_cell.angle_alpha   90.00
_cell.angle_beta   90.00
_cell.angle_gamma   90.00
#
_symmetry.space_group_name_H-M   'P 1'
#
loop_
_entity.id
_entity.type
_entity.pdbx_description
1 polymer ?
#
loop_
_entity_poly.entity_id
_entity_poly.type
_entity_poly.pdbx_seq_one_letter_code
_entity_poly.pdbx_strand_id
1 'polypeptide(L)'
;MTIGMKTVSFKTIITSAAIALGLLSAAAPAMAAGAAAHPRSGGFSFEGPFGTYDQGQLQRGYKVYHEVCAACHSMNLMHYRNLGDRHGPFWNPKYPNPNDNPVVKALAKENQVGDIDSETGEAIQRDATPADKFRAPYPNATAAAAGNGGAAPPDLSVMAKARHDGANYIYSLLSGYKAAPAGLQIREGQHYNPYMAGDLTPFWTGDHKDVPPGGFIAMPPPLQNGQVTYDDGSPQTVDQYAKDVAAFIAWTSEPKMVERKQAGLGVMIYLLLFAGITYVAYRRIWKGVAH
;
A
#
# COMPACT_ATOMS: atom_id res chain seq x y z
N MET A 1 57.02 -9.12 21.19
CA MET A 1 56.18 -8.04 20.62
C MET A 1 54.83 -8.10 21.35
N THR A 2 54.69 -7.31 22.41
CA THR A 2 53.51 -7.29 23.30
C THR A 2 52.42 -6.42 22.67
N ILE A 3 51.30 -7.03 22.29
CA ILE A 3 50.10 -6.32 21.82
C ILE A 3 49.37 -5.81 23.07
N GLY A 4 49.48 -4.50 23.33
CA GLY A 4 48.73 -3.84 24.40
C GLY A 4 47.26 -3.70 24.02
N MET A 5 46.39 -4.50 24.65
CA MET A 5 44.94 -4.30 24.60
C MET A 5 44.59 -3.06 25.43
N LYS A 6 44.20 -1.97 24.75
CA LYS A 6 43.59 -0.80 25.39
C LYS A 6 42.17 -1.17 25.82
N THR A 7 41.88 -1.07 27.12
CA THR A 7 40.53 -1.17 27.66
C THR A 7 39.69 -0.01 27.12
N VAL A 8 38.65 -0.33 26.35
CA VAL A 8 37.70 0.67 25.86
C VAL A 8 36.66 0.90 26.96
N SER A 9 36.68 2.09 27.56
CA SER A 9 35.77 2.48 28.63
C SER A 9 34.31 2.40 28.18
N PHE A 10 33.42 1.96 29.07
CA PHE A 10 31.96 1.86 28.86
C PHE A 10 31.33 3.18 28.40
N LYS A 11 31.92 4.33 28.77
CA LYS A 11 31.52 5.66 28.28
C LYS A 11 31.74 5.83 26.78
N THR A 12 32.82 5.26 26.23
CA THR A 12 33.16 5.33 24.80
C THR A 12 32.19 4.53 23.95
N ILE A 13 31.66 3.42 24.47
CA ILE A 13 30.63 2.61 23.80
C ILE A 13 29.30 3.36 23.78
N ILE A 14 28.91 4.01 24.88
CA ILE A 14 27.68 4.81 24.96
C ILE A 14 27.75 6.04 24.04
N THR A 15 28.89 6.74 23.97
CA THR A 15 29.07 7.87 23.04
C THR A 15 29.08 7.42 21.59
N SER A 16 29.65 6.25 21.28
CA SER A 16 29.64 5.70 19.91
C SER A 16 28.24 5.28 19.48
N ALA A 17 27.44 4.69 20.38
CA ALA A 17 26.03 4.38 20.13
C ALA A 17 25.18 5.65 19.96
N ALA A 18 25.43 6.70 20.75
CA ALA A 18 24.74 7.98 20.62
C ALA A 18 25.09 8.71 19.32
N ILE A 19 26.34 8.62 18.85
CA ILE A 19 26.77 9.19 17.56
C ILE A 19 26.19 8.39 16.39
N ALA A 20 26.13 7.06 16.48
CA ALA A 20 25.48 6.21 15.47
C ALA A 20 23.96 6.48 15.37
N LEU A 21 23.29 6.72 16.52
CA LEU A 21 21.88 7.11 16.56
C LEU A 21 21.66 8.55 16.06
N GLY A 22 22.61 9.45 16.30
CA GLY A 22 22.60 10.83 15.80
C GLY A 22 22.82 10.92 14.28
N LEU A 23 23.69 10.07 13.72
CA LEU A 23 23.94 10.00 12.27
C LEU A 23 22.74 9.47 11.48
N LEU A 24 21.93 8.60 12.08
CA LEU A 24 20.63 8.18 11.52
C LEU A 24 19.58 9.30 11.49
N SER A 25 19.77 10.34 12.31
CA SER A 25 18.84 11.49 12.38
C SER A 25 19.18 12.60 11.38
N ALA A 26 20.37 12.58 10.77
CA ALA A 26 20.88 13.65 9.90
C ALA A 26 20.74 13.35 8.40
N ALA A 27 20.29 12.16 8.02
CA ALA A 27 19.89 11.86 6.64
C ALA A 27 18.48 12.41 6.39
N ALA A 28 18.33 13.73 6.40
CA ALA A 28 17.15 14.35 5.82
C ALA A 28 17.17 14.03 4.31
N PRO A 29 16.13 13.39 3.75
CA PRO A 29 16.06 13.24 2.30
C PRO A 29 16.10 14.63 1.68
N ALA A 30 16.96 14.83 0.68
CA ALA A 30 16.94 16.02 -0.15
C ALA A 30 15.57 16.09 -0.84
N MET A 31 14.69 16.96 -0.34
CA MET A 31 13.36 17.21 -0.91
C MET A 31 13.53 18.04 -2.17
N ALA A 32 13.84 17.36 -3.28
CA ALA A 32 13.95 17.94 -4.62
C ALA A 32 12.80 17.46 -5.52
N ALA A 33 11.59 17.34 -4.97
CA ALA A 33 10.36 17.23 -5.74
C ALA A 33 9.39 18.28 -5.16
N GLY A 34 8.72 19.06 -6.01
CA GLY A 34 7.80 20.11 -5.58
C GLY A 34 6.83 19.62 -4.49
N ALA A 35 6.53 20.50 -3.54
CA ALA A 35 5.95 20.12 -2.26
C ALA A 35 4.52 19.60 -2.43
N ALA A 36 4.33 18.28 -2.58
CA ALA A 36 3.02 17.67 -2.40
C ALA A 36 2.50 17.93 -0.98
N ALA A 37 1.19 18.12 -0.84
CA ALA A 37 0.56 18.19 0.46
C ALA A 37 0.78 16.87 1.21
N HIS A 38 1.03 16.95 2.52
CA HIS A 38 1.16 15.75 3.34
C HIS A 38 -0.16 14.97 3.33
N PRO A 39 -0.14 13.64 3.10
CA PRO A 39 -1.36 12.83 3.15
C PRO A 39 -2.11 12.99 4.47
N ARG A 40 -3.44 12.97 4.39
CA ARG A 40 -4.33 12.92 5.55
C ARG A 40 -4.32 11.51 6.12
N SER A 41 -4.35 11.39 7.45
CA SER A 41 -4.60 10.10 8.09
C SER A 41 -6.01 9.62 7.76
N GLY A 42 -6.12 8.40 7.24
CA GLY A 42 -7.39 7.70 7.08
C GLY A 42 -7.91 7.09 8.37
N GLY A 43 -7.09 7.02 9.43
CA GLY A 43 -7.44 6.37 10.70
C GLY A 43 -7.77 4.89 10.49
N PHE A 44 -6.88 4.16 9.81
CA PHE A 44 -7.12 2.77 9.44
C PHE A 44 -6.98 1.84 10.65
N SER A 45 -7.86 0.84 10.76
CA SER A 45 -7.86 -0.15 11.85
C SER A 45 -6.57 -0.99 11.92
N PHE A 46 -5.86 -1.09 10.80
CA PHE A 46 -4.59 -1.79 10.68
C PHE A 46 -3.36 -0.93 11.00
N GLU A 47 -3.51 0.30 11.48
CA GLU A 47 -2.39 1.11 11.93
C GLU A 47 -1.82 0.60 13.27
N GLY A 48 -0.60 1.05 13.60
CA GLY A 48 0.08 0.72 14.85
C GLY A 48 0.54 -0.76 14.97
N PRO A 49 1.17 -1.12 16.11
CA PRO A 49 1.79 -2.44 16.29
C PRO A 49 0.81 -3.60 16.44
N PHE A 50 -0.46 -3.34 16.79
CA PHE A 50 -1.48 -4.35 17.07
C PHE A 50 -2.70 -4.29 16.15
N GLY A 51 -2.76 -3.31 15.24
CA GLY A 51 -3.92 -3.13 14.36
C GLY A 51 -4.12 -4.28 13.38
N THR A 52 -5.37 -4.54 13.03
CA THR A 52 -5.82 -5.59 12.10
C THR A 52 -6.68 -4.99 11.00
N TYR A 53 -6.79 -5.68 9.86
CA TYR A 53 -7.75 -5.28 8.83
C TYR A 53 -9.19 -5.47 9.32
N ASP A 54 -10.07 -4.53 8.98
CA ASP A 54 -11.52 -4.68 9.11
C ASP A 54 -12.06 -5.39 7.87
N GLN A 55 -12.64 -6.58 8.05
CA GLN A 55 -13.09 -7.40 6.94
C GLN A 55 -14.21 -6.75 6.12
N GLY A 56 -15.15 -6.05 6.76
CA GLY A 56 -16.24 -5.36 6.08
C GLY A 56 -15.73 -4.18 5.23
N GLN A 57 -14.76 -3.43 5.76
CA GLN A 57 -14.04 -2.42 5.00
C GLN A 57 -13.33 -3.01 3.78
N LEU A 58 -12.66 -4.16 3.92
CA LEU A 58 -12.02 -4.82 2.78
C LEU A 58 -13.02 -5.28 1.72
N GLN A 59 -14.20 -5.77 2.12
CA GLN A 59 -15.28 -6.15 1.19
C GLN A 59 -15.78 -4.94 0.40
N ARG A 60 -16.07 -3.83 1.08
CA ARG A 60 -16.46 -2.57 0.42
C ARG A 60 -15.37 -2.04 -0.49
N GLY A 61 -14.12 -2.11 -0.05
CA GLY A 61 -12.96 -1.69 -0.85
C GLY A 61 -12.74 -2.54 -2.09
N TYR A 62 -12.95 -3.86 -1.99
CA TYR A 62 -12.96 -4.75 -3.15
C TYR A 62 -14.08 -4.37 -4.13
N LYS A 63 -15.29 -4.08 -3.63
CA LYS A 63 -16.41 -3.64 -4.47
C LYS A 63 -16.08 -2.38 -5.26
N VAL A 64 -15.51 -1.36 -4.60
CA VAL A 64 -15.04 -0.13 -5.29
C VAL A 64 -13.93 -0.44 -6.30
N TYR A 65 -12.95 -1.28 -5.95
CA TYR A 65 -11.91 -1.70 -6.90
C TYR A 65 -12.52 -2.39 -8.13
N HIS A 66 -13.43 -3.33 -7.91
CA HIS A 66 -14.04 -4.14 -8.96
C HIS A 66 -14.91 -3.29 -9.90
N GLU A 67 -15.78 -2.42 -9.35
CA GLU A 67 -16.73 -1.63 -10.14
C GLU A 67 -16.10 -0.38 -10.79
N VAL A 68 -14.99 0.14 -10.26
CA VAL A 68 -14.39 1.40 -10.72
C VAL A 68 -12.97 1.20 -11.23
N CYS A 69 -12.08 0.67 -10.39
CA CYS A 69 -10.65 0.68 -10.66
C CYS A 69 -10.20 -0.39 -11.66
N ALA A 70 -10.84 -1.57 -11.65
CA ALA A 70 -10.46 -2.73 -12.45
C ALA A 70 -10.62 -2.50 -13.97
N ALA A 71 -11.36 -1.46 -14.37
CA ALA A 71 -11.48 -1.05 -15.77
C ALA A 71 -10.15 -0.46 -16.33
N CYS A 72 -9.30 0.12 -15.48
CA CYS A 72 -8.06 0.78 -15.90
C CYS A 72 -6.81 0.21 -15.23
N HIS A 73 -6.92 -0.27 -13.99
CA HIS A 73 -5.80 -0.73 -13.18
C HIS A 73 -5.74 -2.25 -13.05
N SER A 74 -4.57 -2.82 -13.34
CA SER A 74 -4.29 -4.22 -13.04
C SER A 74 -3.97 -4.45 -11.56
N MET A 75 -4.08 -5.71 -11.14
CA MET A 75 -3.50 -6.24 -9.90
C MET A 75 -2.87 -7.62 -10.19
N ASN A 76 -1.76 -7.61 -10.92
CA ASN A 76 -1.16 -8.81 -11.53
C ASN A 76 -0.58 -9.83 -10.54
N LEU A 77 -0.41 -9.45 -9.27
CA LEU A 77 0.06 -10.36 -8.21
C LEU A 77 -1.10 -10.99 -7.42
N MET A 78 -2.34 -10.54 -7.64
CA MET A 78 -3.52 -11.06 -6.97
C MET A 78 -4.20 -12.16 -7.79
N HIS A 79 -4.50 -13.26 -7.13
CA HIS A 79 -5.37 -14.33 -7.63
C HIS A 79 -6.71 -14.28 -6.92
N TYR A 80 -7.78 -14.78 -7.54
CA TYR A 80 -9.10 -14.79 -6.91
C TYR A 80 -9.11 -15.51 -5.56
N ARG A 81 -8.38 -16.63 -5.42
CA ARG A 81 -8.21 -17.33 -4.14
C ARG A 81 -7.68 -16.45 -3.02
N ASN A 82 -6.88 -15.42 -3.32
CA ASN A 82 -6.36 -14.54 -2.27
C ASN A 82 -7.48 -13.77 -1.54
N LEU A 83 -8.59 -13.49 -2.22
CA LEU A 83 -9.76 -12.85 -1.62
C LEU A 83 -10.34 -13.64 -0.43
N GLY A 84 -10.14 -14.96 -0.42
CA GLY A 84 -10.53 -15.85 0.67
C GLY A 84 -9.40 -16.22 1.62
N ASP A 85 -8.20 -15.63 1.51
CA ASP A 85 -7.11 -15.86 2.47
C ASP A 85 -7.52 -15.41 3.88
N ARG A 86 -6.88 -15.97 4.90
CA ARG A 86 -7.06 -15.55 6.30
C ARG A 86 -6.87 -14.02 6.43
N HIS A 87 -7.80 -13.35 7.12
CA HIS A 87 -7.87 -11.89 7.25
C HIS A 87 -8.13 -11.11 5.93
N GLY A 88 -8.47 -11.79 4.84
CA GLY A 88 -8.93 -11.18 3.59
C GLY A 88 -10.42 -10.83 3.59
N PRO A 89 -10.89 -10.12 2.53
CA PRO A 89 -12.26 -9.62 2.45
C PRO A 89 -13.32 -10.72 2.57
N PHE A 90 -13.07 -11.89 2.02
CA PHE A 90 -14.03 -12.99 2.03
C PHE A 90 -13.52 -14.20 2.82
N TRP A 91 -12.61 -13.99 3.78
CA TRP A 91 -12.22 -15.04 4.71
C TRP A 91 -13.46 -15.66 5.38
N ASN A 92 -13.54 -16.99 5.36
CA ASN A 92 -14.59 -17.72 6.05
C ASN A 92 -13.98 -18.97 6.71
N PRO A 93 -14.04 -19.11 8.04
CA PRO A 93 -13.45 -20.26 8.73
C PRO A 93 -14.09 -21.60 8.34
N LYS A 94 -15.32 -21.61 7.78
CA LYS A 94 -15.96 -22.81 7.22
C LYS A 94 -15.25 -23.33 5.97
N TYR A 95 -14.54 -22.46 5.25
CA TYR A 95 -13.82 -22.76 4.01
C TYR A 95 -12.34 -22.36 4.17
N PRO A 96 -11.56 -23.10 4.98
CA PRO A 96 -10.17 -22.73 5.28
C PRO A 96 -9.24 -22.75 4.06
N ASN A 97 -9.56 -23.59 3.07
CA ASN A 97 -8.96 -23.52 1.74
C ASN A 97 -9.74 -22.48 0.91
N PRO A 98 -9.11 -21.35 0.52
CA PRO A 98 -9.81 -20.31 -0.22
C PRO A 98 -10.38 -20.78 -1.58
N ASN A 99 -9.82 -21.83 -2.16
CA ASN A 99 -10.33 -22.41 -3.40
C ASN A 99 -11.70 -23.09 -3.22
N ASP A 100 -12.12 -23.39 -1.99
CA ASP A 100 -13.41 -24.01 -1.69
C ASP A 100 -14.50 -22.98 -1.32
N ASN A 101 -14.11 -21.72 -1.16
CA ASN A 101 -15.01 -20.65 -0.73
C ASN A 101 -16.03 -20.31 -1.85
N PRO A 102 -17.34 -20.47 -1.62
CA PRO A 102 -18.36 -20.26 -2.65
C PRO A 102 -18.43 -18.81 -3.13
N VAL A 103 -18.15 -17.83 -2.26
CA VAL A 103 -18.13 -16.41 -2.64
C VAL A 103 -16.98 -16.13 -3.59
N VAL A 104 -15.78 -16.62 -3.26
CA VAL A 104 -14.60 -16.45 -4.12
C VAL A 104 -14.78 -17.14 -5.48
N LYS A 105 -15.39 -18.33 -5.50
CA LYS A 105 -15.75 -19.01 -6.75
C LYS A 105 -16.72 -18.19 -7.59
N ALA A 106 -17.74 -17.58 -6.98
CA ALA A 106 -18.70 -16.76 -7.69
C ALA A 106 -18.02 -15.51 -8.30
N LEU A 107 -17.21 -14.80 -7.51
CA LEU A 107 -16.47 -13.61 -7.97
C LEU A 107 -15.48 -13.92 -9.11
N ALA A 108 -14.82 -15.09 -9.07
CA ALA A 108 -13.95 -15.50 -10.16
C ALA A 108 -14.74 -15.69 -11.47
N LYS A 109 -15.90 -16.34 -11.41
CA LYS A 109 -16.75 -16.65 -12.57
C LYS A 109 -17.35 -15.44 -13.27
N GLU A 110 -17.33 -14.26 -12.65
CA GLU A 110 -17.75 -13.01 -13.30
C GLU A 110 -16.82 -12.62 -14.47
N ASN A 111 -15.63 -13.21 -14.54
CA ASN A 111 -14.66 -12.97 -15.60
C ASN A 111 -14.41 -14.22 -16.42
N GLN A 112 -14.16 -14.03 -17.71
CA GLN A 112 -13.66 -15.08 -18.60
C GLN A 112 -12.15 -14.95 -18.78
N VAL A 113 -11.49 -16.10 -18.89
CA VAL A 113 -10.06 -16.21 -19.18
C VAL A 113 -9.84 -17.10 -20.38
N GLY A 114 -8.86 -16.74 -21.20
CA GLY A 114 -8.43 -17.57 -22.32
C GLY A 114 -7.73 -18.83 -21.80
N ASP A 115 -8.07 -19.97 -22.40
CA ASP A 115 -7.43 -21.26 -22.13
C ASP A 115 -7.31 -22.06 -23.44
N ILE A 116 -6.68 -23.23 -23.37
CA ILE A 116 -6.59 -24.17 -24.49
C ILE A 116 -7.42 -25.41 -24.16
N ASP A 117 -8.30 -25.80 -25.08
CA ASP A 117 -9.08 -27.02 -24.95
C ASP A 117 -8.16 -28.24 -24.90
N SER A 118 -8.29 -29.08 -23.87
CA SER A 118 -7.41 -30.22 -23.65
C SER A 118 -7.62 -31.37 -24.64
N GLU A 119 -8.77 -31.43 -25.32
CA GLU A 119 -9.13 -32.47 -26.27
C GLU A 119 -8.83 -32.04 -27.71
N THR A 120 -9.11 -30.79 -28.07
CA THR A 120 -8.96 -30.28 -29.44
C THR A 120 -7.68 -29.47 -29.66
N GLY A 121 -7.08 -28.90 -28.61
CA GLY A 121 -5.95 -27.99 -28.69
C GLY A 121 -6.31 -26.57 -29.19
N GLU A 122 -7.59 -26.27 -29.34
CA GLU A 122 -8.07 -24.96 -29.80
C GLU A 122 -8.13 -23.94 -28.66
N ALA A 123 -8.03 -22.66 -29.00
CA ALA A 123 -8.19 -21.58 -28.03
C ALA A 123 -9.66 -21.43 -27.63
N ILE A 124 -9.93 -21.47 -26.32
CA ILE A 124 -11.26 -21.32 -25.73
C ILE A 124 -11.29 -20.16 -24.73
N GLN A 125 -12.50 -19.74 -24.36
CA GLN A 125 -12.75 -18.90 -23.21
C GLN A 125 -13.51 -19.72 -22.18
N ARG A 126 -13.06 -19.67 -20.92
CA ARG A 126 -13.74 -20.32 -19.80
C ARG A 126 -13.96 -19.34 -18.66
N ASP A 127 -14.91 -19.65 -17.80
CA ASP A 127 -15.06 -18.94 -16.54
C ASP A 127 -13.75 -19.03 -15.74
N ALA A 128 -13.37 -17.93 -15.11
CA ALA A 128 -12.22 -17.93 -14.23
C ALA A 128 -12.50 -18.78 -12.97
N THR A 129 -11.44 -19.37 -12.45
CA THR A 129 -11.42 -20.15 -11.22
C THR A 129 -10.69 -19.37 -10.13
N PRO A 130 -10.80 -19.78 -8.85
CA PRO A 130 -10.00 -19.18 -7.77
C PRO A 130 -8.49 -19.19 -8.04
N ALA A 131 -7.97 -20.10 -8.87
CA ALA A 131 -6.56 -20.18 -9.19
C ALA A 131 -6.10 -19.10 -10.19
N ASP A 132 -7.02 -18.49 -10.95
CA ASP A 132 -6.68 -17.48 -11.95
C ASP A 132 -6.37 -16.13 -11.31
N LYS A 133 -5.58 -15.32 -12.03
CA LYS A 133 -5.27 -13.93 -11.66
C LYS A 133 -6.47 -13.02 -11.90
N PHE A 134 -6.46 -11.85 -11.23
CA PHE A 134 -7.38 -10.78 -11.62
C PHE A 134 -7.15 -10.40 -13.08
N ARG A 135 -8.25 -10.16 -13.80
CA ARG A 135 -8.22 -9.78 -15.21
C ARG A 135 -7.47 -8.46 -15.37
N ALA A 136 -6.42 -8.47 -16.18
CA ALA A 136 -5.76 -7.22 -16.58
C ALA A 136 -6.64 -6.48 -17.60
N PRO A 137 -6.88 -5.17 -17.44
CA PRO A 137 -7.71 -4.40 -18.37
C PRO A 137 -7.06 -4.20 -19.74
N TYR A 138 -5.73 -4.25 -19.79
CA TYR A 138 -4.95 -4.08 -21.01
C TYR A 138 -3.94 -5.22 -21.17
N PRO A 139 -3.61 -5.63 -22.41
CA PRO A 139 -2.66 -6.71 -22.66
C PRO A 139 -1.20 -6.33 -22.36
N ASN A 140 -0.87 -5.02 -22.41
CA ASN A 140 0.46 -4.51 -22.12
C ASN A 140 0.43 -3.00 -21.80
N ALA A 141 1.56 -2.47 -21.31
CA ALA A 141 1.68 -1.07 -20.93
C ALA A 141 1.48 -0.09 -22.09
N THR A 142 1.88 -0.45 -23.31
CA THR A 142 1.69 0.40 -24.49
C THR A 142 0.21 0.56 -24.83
N ALA A 143 -0.55 -0.54 -24.82
CA ALA A 143 -2.00 -0.52 -25.00
C ALA A 143 -2.69 0.27 -23.87
N ALA A 144 -2.21 0.11 -22.63
CA ALA A 144 -2.72 0.86 -21.48
C ALA A 144 -2.48 2.37 -21.64
N ALA A 145 -1.28 2.78 -22.03
CA ALA A 145 -0.97 4.19 -22.29
C ALA A 145 -1.80 4.76 -23.44
N ALA A 146 -1.93 4.03 -24.55
CA ALA A 146 -2.74 4.44 -25.69
C ALA A 146 -4.22 4.66 -25.31
N GLY A 147 -4.77 3.81 -24.43
CA GLY A 147 -6.13 3.94 -23.92
C GLY A 147 -6.34 5.04 -22.88
N ASN A 148 -5.28 5.65 -22.34
CA ASN A 148 -5.32 6.60 -21.22
C ASN A 148 -4.48 7.86 -21.48
N GLY A 149 -4.55 8.41 -22.68
CA GLY A 149 -3.92 9.71 -23.00
C GLY A 149 -2.39 9.71 -22.92
N GLY A 150 -1.75 8.56 -23.19
CA GLY A 150 -0.30 8.40 -23.18
C GLY A 150 0.30 7.98 -21.82
N ALA A 151 -0.51 7.87 -20.77
CA ALA A 151 -0.06 7.44 -19.44
C ALA A 151 -0.59 6.04 -19.11
N ALA A 152 0.29 5.07 -18.87
CA ALA A 152 -0.13 3.74 -18.43
C ALA A 152 -0.56 3.77 -16.95
N PRO A 153 -1.79 3.36 -16.59
CA PRO A 153 -2.19 3.22 -15.20
C PRO A 153 -1.28 2.21 -14.48
N PRO A 154 -0.72 2.56 -13.30
CA PRO A 154 0.14 1.64 -12.58
C PRO A 154 -0.63 0.45 -12.02
N ASP A 155 0.05 -0.68 -11.91
CA ASP A 155 -0.45 -1.87 -11.21
C ASP A 155 -0.67 -1.58 -9.72
N LEU A 156 -1.80 -2.02 -9.17
CA LEU A 156 -2.22 -1.74 -7.80
C LEU A 156 -1.85 -2.84 -6.80
N SER A 157 -1.22 -3.94 -7.21
CA SER A 157 -0.93 -5.06 -6.30
C SER A 157 -0.05 -4.67 -5.12
N VAL A 158 0.83 -3.69 -5.27
CA VAL A 158 1.75 -3.24 -4.21
C VAL A 158 1.73 -1.72 -4.00
N MET A 159 0.67 -1.04 -4.46
CA MET A 159 0.64 0.43 -4.51
C MET A 159 0.81 1.08 -3.13
N ALA A 160 0.24 0.50 -2.07
CA ALA A 160 0.39 1.03 -0.72
C ALA A 160 1.81 0.89 -0.17
N LYS A 161 2.65 0.00 -0.74
CA LYS A 161 4.07 -0.11 -0.37
C LYS A 161 4.99 0.67 -1.32
N ALA A 162 4.51 0.95 -2.53
CA ALA A 162 5.24 1.69 -3.55
C ALA A 162 5.12 3.21 -3.41
N ARG A 163 4.35 3.71 -2.43
CA ARG A 163 4.14 5.13 -2.18
C ARG A 163 4.36 5.46 -0.71
N HIS A 164 4.93 6.64 -0.46
CA HIS A 164 5.10 7.15 0.89
C HIS A 164 3.74 7.26 1.60
N ASP A 165 3.68 6.92 2.88
CA ASP A 165 2.46 6.89 3.71
C ASP A 165 1.36 5.92 3.23
N GLY A 166 1.64 5.12 2.21
CA GLY A 166 0.83 3.99 1.76
C GLY A 166 -0.67 4.26 1.61
N ALA A 167 -1.47 3.63 2.47
CA ALA A 167 -2.93 3.74 2.42
C ALA A 167 -3.41 5.20 2.59
N ASN A 168 -2.73 5.99 3.43
CA ASN A 168 -3.06 7.41 3.65
C ASN A 168 -2.84 8.22 2.37
N TYR A 169 -1.77 7.94 1.62
CA TYR A 169 -1.53 8.56 0.32
C TYR A 169 -2.63 8.22 -0.68
N ILE A 170 -3.01 6.94 -0.79
CA ILE A 170 -4.06 6.50 -1.73
C ILE A 170 -5.39 7.16 -1.37
N TYR A 171 -5.78 7.12 -0.09
CA TYR A 171 -6.99 7.77 0.41
C TYR A 171 -6.98 9.27 0.09
N SER A 172 -5.89 9.96 0.39
CA SER A 172 -5.76 11.41 0.17
C SER A 172 -5.78 11.78 -1.30
N LEU A 173 -5.09 11.00 -2.15
CA LEU A 173 -5.08 11.22 -3.59
C LEU A 173 -6.49 11.10 -4.17
N LEU A 174 -7.21 10.03 -3.85
CA LEU A 174 -8.54 9.74 -4.41
C LEU A 174 -9.62 10.71 -3.94
N SER A 175 -9.58 11.10 -2.66
CA SER A 175 -10.52 12.07 -2.07
C SER A 175 -10.11 13.54 -2.26
N GLY A 176 -8.90 13.78 -2.77
CA GLY A 176 -8.24 15.08 -2.75
C GLY A 176 -8.30 15.89 -4.03
N TYR A 177 -8.96 15.39 -5.08
CA TYR A 177 -9.09 16.12 -6.34
C TYR A 177 -9.74 17.49 -6.11
N LYS A 178 -9.15 18.53 -6.71
CA LYS A 178 -9.62 19.92 -6.62
C LYS A 178 -9.54 20.57 -7.99
N ALA A 179 -10.34 21.64 -8.16
CA ALA A 179 -10.14 22.54 -9.29
C ALA A 179 -8.72 23.12 -9.26
N ALA A 180 -8.14 23.31 -10.44
CA ALA A 180 -6.85 23.96 -10.58
C ALA A 180 -6.88 25.37 -9.96
N PRO A 181 -5.89 25.74 -9.14
CA PRO A 181 -5.75 27.12 -8.68
C PRO A 181 -5.66 28.10 -9.86
N ALA A 182 -6.26 29.27 -9.72
CA ALA A 182 -6.16 30.31 -10.74
C ALA A 182 -4.68 30.67 -10.97
N GLY A 183 -4.23 30.59 -12.23
CA GLY A 183 -2.84 30.82 -12.62
C GLY A 183 -2.01 29.55 -12.81
N LEU A 184 -2.56 28.35 -12.52
CA LEU A 184 -1.91 27.09 -12.86
C LEU A 184 -2.28 26.67 -14.28
N GLN A 185 -1.30 26.61 -15.17
CA GLN A 185 -1.49 26.17 -16.56
C GLN A 185 -1.49 24.64 -16.62
N ILE A 186 -2.62 24.06 -17.02
CA ILE A 186 -2.78 22.60 -17.12
C ILE A 186 -2.91 22.21 -18.58
N ARG A 187 -2.17 21.18 -19.00
CA ARG A 187 -2.28 20.62 -20.35
C ARG A 187 -3.52 19.76 -20.49
N GLU A 188 -3.99 19.60 -21.72
CA GLU A 188 -5.08 18.66 -22.01
C GLU A 188 -4.74 17.24 -21.52
N GLY A 189 -5.72 16.57 -20.91
CA GLY A 189 -5.55 15.24 -20.31
C GLY A 189 -4.85 15.22 -18.95
N GLN A 190 -4.46 16.37 -18.39
CA GLN A 190 -3.92 16.47 -17.03
C GLN A 190 -4.95 17.03 -16.06
N HIS A 191 -4.86 16.58 -14.81
CA HIS A 191 -5.68 17.04 -13.69
C HIS A 191 -4.78 17.48 -12.54
N TYR A 192 -5.22 18.48 -11.79
CA TYR A 192 -4.52 18.93 -10.59
C TYR A 192 -4.91 18.09 -9.37
N ASN A 193 -3.92 17.66 -8.61
CA ASN A 193 -4.15 17.04 -7.31
C ASN A 193 -3.08 17.52 -6.30
N PRO A 194 -3.48 18.05 -5.13
CA PRO A 194 -2.55 18.57 -4.13
C PRO A 194 -1.66 17.48 -3.51
N TYR A 195 -2.07 16.21 -3.54
CA TYR A 195 -1.29 15.09 -2.97
C TYR A 195 -0.42 14.39 -4.02
N MET A 196 -0.57 14.71 -5.30
CA MET A 196 0.31 14.19 -6.34
C MET A 196 1.66 14.89 -6.25
N ALA A 197 2.76 14.14 -6.28
CA ALA A 197 4.08 14.74 -6.33
C ALA A 197 4.35 15.32 -7.72
N GLY A 198 4.88 16.55 -7.78
CA GLY A 198 5.24 17.21 -9.01
C GLY A 198 5.85 18.59 -8.75
N ASP A 199 6.59 19.11 -9.71
CA ASP A 199 7.00 20.51 -9.70
C ASP A 199 6.04 21.33 -10.56
N LEU A 200 5.27 22.20 -9.90
CA LEU A 200 4.31 23.09 -10.56
C LEU A 200 4.92 24.45 -10.93
N THR A 201 6.14 24.74 -10.48
CA THR A 201 6.82 26.04 -10.69
C THR A 201 6.84 26.47 -12.17
N PRO A 202 7.17 25.59 -13.14
CA PRO A 202 7.22 25.99 -14.56
C PRO A 202 5.85 26.31 -15.17
N PHE A 203 4.77 25.92 -14.49
CA PHE A 203 3.40 26.03 -14.99
C PHE A 203 2.57 27.05 -14.20
N TRP A 204 3.18 27.71 -13.21
CA TRP A 204 2.54 28.67 -12.33
C TRP A 204 2.78 30.10 -12.82
N THR A 205 1.72 30.89 -12.97
CA THR A 205 1.80 32.30 -13.40
C THR A 205 1.71 33.30 -12.25
N GLY A 206 1.56 32.83 -11.01
CA GLY A 206 1.52 33.69 -9.82
C GLY A 206 2.91 33.97 -9.25
N ASP A 207 3.00 34.34 -7.96
CA ASP A 207 4.30 34.52 -7.30
C ASP A 207 5.01 33.16 -7.18
N HIS A 208 6.25 33.08 -7.67
CA HIS A 208 7.09 31.87 -7.62
C HIS A 208 7.50 31.47 -6.19
N LYS A 209 7.28 32.34 -5.19
CA LYS A 209 7.47 32.01 -3.77
C LYS A 209 6.30 31.23 -3.18
N ASP A 210 5.12 31.34 -3.79
CA ASP A 210 3.85 30.78 -3.30
C ASP A 210 3.24 29.81 -4.32
N VAL A 211 4.06 28.87 -4.82
CA VAL A 211 3.60 27.82 -5.74
C VAL A 211 2.67 26.87 -4.96
N PRO A 212 1.46 26.57 -5.48
CA PRO A 212 0.55 25.66 -4.80
C PRO A 212 1.16 24.26 -4.66
N PRO A 213 0.85 23.52 -3.58
CA PRO A 213 1.34 22.17 -3.41
C PRO A 213 0.69 21.22 -4.42
N GLY A 214 1.39 20.16 -4.77
CA GLY A 214 0.85 19.05 -5.56
C GLY A 214 1.49 18.88 -6.93
N GLY A 215 0.72 18.31 -7.86
CA GLY A 215 1.23 17.88 -9.15
C GLY A 215 0.12 17.60 -10.14
N PHE A 216 0.53 17.28 -11.37
CA PHE A 216 -0.37 16.83 -12.42
C PHE A 216 -0.51 15.32 -12.41
N ILE A 217 -1.74 14.86 -12.60
CA ILE A 217 -2.08 13.44 -12.73
C ILE A 217 -2.92 13.24 -14.00
N ALA A 218 -2.63 12.20 -14.77
CA ALA A 218 -3.37 11.87 -16.00
C ALA A 218 -4.72 11.17 -15.72
N MET A 219 -4.92 10.72 -14.48
CA MET A 219 -6.16 10.10 -14.02
C MET A 219 -7.18 11.20 -13.67
N PRO A 220 -8.37 11.23 -14.29
CA PRO A 220 -9.47 12.11 -13.84
C PRO A 220 -9.96 11.68 -12.44
N PRO A 221 -10.76 12.51 -11.74
CA PRO A 221 -11.38 12.10 -10.48
C PRO A 221 -12.20 10.80 -10.68
N PRO A 222 -11.78 9.65 -10.12
CA PRO A 222 -12.37 8.36 -10.47
C PRO A 222 -13.63 8.03 -9.66
N LEU A 223 -13.88 8.78 -8.58
CA LEU A 223 -14.94 8.53 -7.61
C LEU A 223 -15.92 9.69 -7.57
N GLN A 224 -17.21 9.37 -7.50
CA GLN A 224 -18.32 10.31 -7.32
C GLN A 224 -19.28 9.79 -6.24
N ASN A 225 -19.98 10.69 -5.54
CA ASN A 225 -20.98 10.28 -4.54
C ASN A 225 -22.08 9.44 -5.20
N GLY A 226 -22.52 8.36 -4.55
CA GLY A 226 -23.56 7.46 -5.07
C GLY A 226 -23.12 6.53 -6.20
N GLN A 227 -21.84 6.52 -6.59
CA GLN A 227 -21.35 5.71 -7.73
C GLN A 227 -21.39 4.19 -7.48
N VAL A 228 -21.09 3.72 -6.27
CA VAL A 228 -21.03 2.31 -5.89
C VAL A 228 -22.04 2.03 -4.78
N THR A 229 -22.92 1.06 -4.96
CA THR A 229 -23.92 0.74 -3.93
C THR A 229 -23.34 -0.20 -2.89
N TYR A 230 -23.38 0.17 -1.61
CA TYR A 230 -23.02 -0.74 -0.51
C TYR A 230 -24.22 -1.49 0.05
N ASP A 231 -24.04 -2.78 0.30
CA ASP A 231 -25.10 -3.68 0.77
C ASP A 231 -25.29 -3.61 2.30
N ASP A 232 -24.37 -2.97 3.02
CA ASP A 232 -24.35 -2.82 4.48
C ASP A 232 -24.86 -1.46 4.98
N GLY A 233 -25.34 -0.59 4.09
CA GLY A 233 -25.83 0.75 4.41
C GLY A 233 -24.73 1.79 4.70
N SER A 234 -23.45 1.47 4.46
CA SER A 234 -22.35 2.43 4.61
C SER A 234 -22.54 3.67 3.72
N PRO A 235 -22.02 4.85 4.12
CA PRO A 235 -22.14 6.07 3.34
C PRO A 235 -21.59 5.93 1.91
N GLN A 236 -22.37 6.37 0.94
CA GLN A 236 -22.02 6.30 -0.48
C GLN A 236 -21.35 7.61 -0.94
N THR A 237 -20.21 7.93 -0.34
CA THR A 237 -19.48 9.19 -0.57
C THR A 237 -18.08 8.94 -1.10
N VAL A 238 -17.51 9.92 -1.81
CA VAL A 238 -16.12 9.89 -2.29
C VAL A 238 -15.13 9.61 -1.15
N ASP A 239 -15.33 10.22 0.01
CA ASP A 239 -14.45 10.03 1.16
C ASP A 239 -14.50 8.59 1.69
N GLN A 240 -15.71 8.01 1.81
CA GLN A 240 -15.89 6.62 2.23
C GLN A 240 -15.31 5.63 1.21
N TYR A 241 -15.60 5.83 -0.08
CA TYR A 241 -15.07 4.99 -1.16
C TYR A 241 -13.54 5.02 -1.20
N ALA A 242 -12.95 6.22 -1.12
CA ALA A 242 -11.51 6.39 -1.10
C ALA A 242 -10.87 5.68 0.09
N LYS A 243 -11.51 5.75 1.27
CA LYS A 243 -11.02 5.07 2.48
C LYS A 243 -11.11 3.55 2.35
N ASP A 244 -12.25 3.02 1.89
CA ASP A 244 -12.43 1.58 1.76
C ASP A 244 -11.52 0.97 0.69
N VAL A 245 -11.40 1.60 -0.49
CA VAL A 245 -10.50 1.11 -1.55
C VAL A 245 -9.03 1.24 -1.16
N ALA A 246 -8.64 2.28 -0.43
CA ALA A 246 -7.28 2.41 0.10
C ALA A 246 -6.94 1.30 1.09
N ALA A 247 -7.88 0.91 1.96
CA ALA A 247 -7.72 -0.21 2.87
C ALA A 247 -7.61 -1.55 2.11
N PHE A 248 -8.42 -1.75 1.07
CA PHE A 248 -8.30 -2.93 0.22
C PHE A 248 -6.94 -2.99 -0.49
N ILE A 249 -6.46 -1.89 -1.06
CA ILE A 249 -5.15 -1.82 -1.71
C ILE A 249 -3.99 -1.99 -0.70
N ALA A 250 -4.18 -1.54 0.54
CA ALA A 250 -3.23 -1.82 1.62
C ALA A 250 -3.14 -3.31 1.93
N TRP A 251 -4.30 -3.98 2.00
CA TRP A 251 -4.37 -5.43 2.17
C TRP A 251 -3.77 -6.19 0.99
N THR A 252 -4.04 -5.82 -0.27
CA THR A 252 -3.41 -6.48 -1.43
C THR A 252 -1.89 -6.31 -1.41
N SER A 253 -1.39 -5.16 -0.95
CA SER A 253 0.04 -4.88 -0.81
C SER A 253 0.70 -5.67 0.33
N GLU A 254 -0.03 -6.02 1.38
CA GLU A 254 0.47 -6.80 2.52
C GLU A 254 -0.62 -7.69 3.17
N PRO A 255 -0.98 -8.82 2.51
CA PRO A 255 -2.08 -9.67 2.99
C PRO A 255 -1.75 -10.44 4.27
N LYS A 256 -0.45 -10.54 4.62
CA LYS A 256 0.06 -11.21 5.82
C LYS A 256 0.44 -10.26 6.96
N MET A 257 -0.02 -9.01 6.88
CA MET A 257 0.30 -7.97 7.88
C MET A 257 -0.12 -8.37 9.29
N VAL A 258 -1.30 -8.97 9.44
CA VAL A 258 -1.83 -9.40 10.75
C VAL A 258 -0.94 -10.50 11.35
N GLU A 259 -0.62 -11.54 10.57
CA GLU A 259 0.28 -12.60 11.02
C GLU A 259 1.69 -12.08 11.32
N ARG A 260 2.21 -11.15 10.51
CA ARG A 260 3.51 -10.52 10.75
C ARG A 260 3.53 -9.78 12.08
N LYS A 261 2.50 -9.01 12.41
CA LYS A 261 2.40 -8.29 13.69
C LYS A 261 2.26 -9.25 14.88
N GLN A 262 1.42 -10.27 14.75
CA GLN A 262 1.25 -11.31 15.78
C GLN A 262 2.57 -12.04 16.06
N ALA A 263 3.29 -12.46 15.02
CA ALA A 263 4.60 -13.07 15.14
C ALA A 263 5.64 -12.08 15.72
N GLY A 264 5.61 -10.83 15.27
CA GLY A 264 6.49 -9.77 15.74
C GLY A 264 6.37 -9.54 17.25
N LEU A 265 5.16 -9.52 17.82
CA LEU A 265 4.97 -9.42 19.26
C LEU A 265 5.65 -10.57 20.01
N GLY A 266 5.45 -11.81 19.55
CA GLY A 266 6.11 -12.98 20.15
C GLY A 266 7.64 -12.89 20.10
N VAL A 267 8.19 -12.46 18.96
CA VAL A 267 9.64 -12.24 18.80
C VAL A 267 10.15 -11.15 19.72
N MET A 268 9.44 -10.03 19.88
CA MET A 268 9.85 -8.94 20.77
C MET A 268 9.91 -9.39 22.23
N ILE A 269 8.91 -10.16 22.70
CA ILE A 269 8.92 -10.74 24.05
C ILE A 269 10.12 -11.67 24.23
N TYR A 270 10.37 -12.55 23.27
CA TYR A 270 11.53 -13.45 23.30
C TYR A 270 12.85 -12.69 23.37
N LEU A 271 13.03 -11.67 22.53
CA LEU A 271 14.27 -10.86 22.50
C LEU A 271 14.48 -10.10 23.80
N LEU A 272 13.44 -9.59 24.45
CA LEU A 272 13.54 -8.93 25.75
C LEU A 272 14.00 -9.90 26.86
N LEU A 273 13.42 -11.10 26.89
CA LEU A 273 13.83 -12.13 27.85
C LEU A 273 15.27 -12.59 27.60
N PHE A 274 15.63 -12.84 26.33
CA PHE A 274 16.97 -13.24 25.94
C PHE A 274 18.01 -12.17 26.24
N ALA A 275 17.70 -10.89 25.97
CA ALA A 275 18.53 -9.75 26.34
C ALA A 275 18.72 -9.68 27.87
N GLY A 276 17.67 -9.91 28.65
CA GLY A 276 17.77 -9.98 30.11
C GLY A 276 18.72 -11.07 30.60
N ILE A 277 18.57 -12.30 30.08
CA ILE A 277 19.42 -13.45 30.45
C ILE A 277 20.88 -13.19 30.07
N THR A 278 21.13 -12.74 28.84
CA THR A 278 22.49 -12.44 28.35
C THR A 278 23.13 -11.28 29.10
N TYR A 279 22.36 -10.26 29.47
CA TYR A 279 22.83 -9.15 30.30
C TYR A 279 23.23 -9.63 31.71
N VAL A 280 22.43 -10.49 32.34
CA VAL A 280 22.77 -11.09 33.64
C VAL A 280 24.03 -11.95 33.55
N ALA A 281 24.15 -12.77 32.49
CA ALA A 281 25.34 -13.58 32.25
C ALA A 281 26.60 -12.70 32.06
N TYR A 282 26.49 -11.63 31.28
CA TYR A 282 27.53 -10.62 31.10
C TYR A 282 27.95 -10.01 32.44
N ARG A 283 27.00 -9.50 33.22
CA ARG A 283 27.29 -8.91 34.55
C ARG A 283 27.95 -9.90 35.50
N ARG A 284 27.63 -11.19 35.41
CA ARG A 284 28.22 -12.24 36.25
C ARG A 284 29.66 -12.55 35.84
N ILE A 285 29.93 -12.73 34.55
CA ILE A 285 31.28 -13.05 34.02
C ILE A 285 32.25 -11.90 34.31
N TRP A 286 31.80 -10.67 34.15
CA TRP A 286 32.65 -9.49 34.24
C TRP A 286 32.72 -8.85 35.63
N LYS A 287 32.08 -9.43 36.67
CA LYS A 287 31.96 -8.88 38.03
C LYS A 287 33.31 -8.61 38.74
N GLY A 288 34.40 -9.22 38.28
CA GLY A 288 35.74 -9.10 38.89
C GLY A 288 36.85 -8.73 37.92
N VAL A 289 36.51 -8.30 36.70
CA VAL A 289 37.50 -7.88 35.70
C VAL A 289 37.61 -6.35 35.77
N ALA A 290 38.82 -5.82 35.97
CA ALA A 290 39.04 -4.37 35.95
C ALA A 290 38.61 -3.78 34.59
N HIS A 291 37.83 -2.70 34.62
CA HIS A 291 37.30 -2.02 33.43
C HIS A 291 38.09 -0.75 33.13
#